data_AF-I3YH47-F1
#
_entry.id   AF-I3YH47-F1
#
_cell.length_a   1.000
_cell.length_b   1.000
_cell.length_c   1.000
_cell.angle_alpha   90.00
_cell.angle_beta   90.00
_cell.angle_gamma   90.00
#
_symmetry.space_group_name_H-M   'P 1'
#
loop_
_entity.id
_entity.type
_entity.pdbx_description
1 polymer ?
#
loop_
_entity_poly.entity_id
_entity_poly.type
_entity_poly.pdbx_seq_one_letter_code
_entity_poly.pdbx_strand_id
1 'polypeptide(L)'
;MSDSIQHWRFDPLDTWFFREARGFDTSGSNALSSLFPPPARTVAGALRTLIGEQQGVDWARFADAGEYADLKQIIGSGDDLGALRLTGPYPQWNDERLYPVPLHLLAKDDDYRFLAPGEEDAAVVCDLGRVRLPRIVEQPDKPLPGAKPQEDGWLTGENLQRVLRGCRQNQTVVVNRRSRMRASASQTQVSETAGRRS
;
A
#
# COMPACT_ATOMS: atom_id res chain seq x y z
N MET A 1 3.46 29.01 8.60
CA MET A 1 4.30 27.98 9.24
C MET A 1 4.30 26.79 8.30
N SER A 2 5.47 26.37 7.81
CA SER A 2 5.56 25.14 7.01
C SER A 2 5.55 23.98 8.00
N ASP A 3 4.50 23.16 8.00
CA ASP A 3 4.48 21.95 8.81
C ASP A 3 5.66 21.06 8.40
N SER A 4 6.55 20.76 9.35
CA SER A 4 7.66 19.85 9.12
C SER A 4 7.12 18.41 9.10
N ILE A 5 7.16 17.76 7.95
CA ILE A 5 6.79 16.35 7.82
C ILE A 5 7.92 15.49 8.40
N GLN A 6 7.59 14.69 9.41
CA GLN A 6 8.49 13.69 9.99
C GLN A 6 8.31 12.34 9.29
N HIS A 7 9.41 11.65 8.99
CA HIS A 7 9.38 10.32 8.39
C HIS A 7 9.82 9.26 9.39
N TRP A 8 8.99 8.24 9.57
CA TRP A 8 9.28 7.09 10.41
C TRP A 8 9.51 5.87 9.52
N ARG A 9 10.68 5.25 9.65
CA ARG A 9 11.01 4.00 8.94
C ARG A 9 10.92 2.83 9.90
N PHE A 10 10.23 1.80 9.47
CA PHE A 10 10.12 0.54 10.18
C PHE A 10 10.84 -0.51 9.34
N ASP A 11 11.88 -1.12 9.93
CA ASP A 11 12.68 -2.15 9.29
C ASP A 11 12.37 -3.50 10.00
N PRO A 12 11.90 -4.54 9.28
CA PRO A 12 11.65 -5.83 9.89
C PRO A 12 12.98 -6.50 10.27
N LEU A 13 13.06 -7.04 11.50
CA LEU A 13 14.21 -7.86 11.93
C LEU A 13 14.21 -9.24 11.26
N ASP A 14 13.04 -9.75 10.92
CA ASP A 14 12.82 -11.01 10.19
C ASP A 14 11.59 -10.82 9.27
N THR A 15 10.49 -11.54 9.51
CA THR A 15 9.31 -11.52 8.65
C THR A 15 8.13 -10.88 9.37
N TRP A 16 7.48 -9.91 8.72
CA TRP A 16 6.22 -9.36 9.22
C TRP A 16 5.00 -10.14 8.73
N PHE A 17 4.08 -10.39 9.67
CA PHE A 17 2.82 -11.04 9.40
C PHE A 17 1.65 -10.12 9.79
N PHE A 18 0.83 -9.74 8.81
CA PHE A 18 -0.38 -8.94 9.02
C PHE A 18 -1.61 -9.76 8.67
N ARG A 19 -2.41 -10.08 9.67
CA ARG A 19 -3.56 -10.97 9.51
C ARG A 19 -4.74 -10.24 8.85
N GLU A 20 -5.43 -10.91 7.94
CA GLU A 20 -6.74 -10.47 7.44
C GLU A 20 -7.84 -10.74 8.50
N ALA A 21 -8.87 -9.89 8.56
CA ALA A 21 -9.98 -10.00 9.51
C ALA A 21 -10.97 -11.15 9.20
N ARG A 22 -10.50 -12.26 8.61
CA ARG A 22 -11.35 -13.43 8.36
C ARG A 22 -11.41 -14.34 9.58
N GLY A 23 -12.63 -14.65 9.99
CA GLY A 23 -12.92 -15.67 11.01
C GLY A 23 -12.49 -17.06 10.53
N PHE A 24 -12.08 -17.91 11.47
CA PHE A 24 -11.83 -19.32 11.20
C PHE A 24 -13.17 -20.05 11.12
N ASP A 25 -13.57 -20.50 9.94
CA ASP A 25 -14.49 -21.64 9.85
C ASP A 25 -13.66 -22.92 9.93
N THR A 26 -14.03 -23.81 10.87
CA THR A 26 -13.36 -25.05 11.28
C THR A 26 -13.39 -26.17 10.23
N SER A 27 -13.15 -25.86 8.97
CA SER A 27 -13.08 -26.85 7.90
C SER A 27 -12.36 -26.29 6.67
N GLY A 28 -11.04 -26.44 6.65
CA GLY A 28 -10.24 -26.24 5.45
C GLY A 28 -8.95 -25.53 5.75
N SER A 29 -7.85 -26.20 5.45
CA SER A 29 -6.49 -25.65 5.37
C SER A 29 -6.45 -24.42 4.44
N ASN A 30 -6.82 -23.24 4.96
CA ASN A 30 -6.51 -21.98 4.31
C ASN A 30 -5.19 -21.48 4.90
N ALA A 31 -4.12 -21.60 4.11
CA ALA A 31 -2.84 -21.01 4.45
C ALA A 31 -3.05 -19.54 4.81
N LEU A 32 -2.59 -19.15 6.01
CA LEU A 32 -2.70 -17.79 6.51
C LEU A 32 -2.01 -16.83 5.53
N SER A 33 -2.79 -15.96 4.89
CA SER A 33 -2.24 -14.95 3.99
C SER A 33 -1.93 -13.66 4.74
N SER A 34 -0.71 -13.13 4.55
CA SER A 34 -0.29 -11.84 5.12
C SER A 34 -0.68 -10.69 4.19
N LEU A 35 -1.32 -9.66 4.76
CA LEU A 35 -1.66 -8.41 4.07
C LEU A 35 -0.39 -7.58 3.84
N PHE A 36 -0.22 -7.09 2.62
CA PHE A 36 0.89 -6.22 2.23
C PHE A 36 0.38 -5.23 1.17
N PRO A 37 0.58 -3.90 1.32
CA PRO A 37 1.34 -3.25 2.40
C PRO A 37 0.66 -3.47 3.77
N PRO A 38 1.37 -3.23 4.89
CA PRO A 38 0.77 -3.28 6.21
C PRO A 38 -0.48 -2.40 6.27
N PRO A 39 -1.56 -2.82 6.95
CA PRO A 39 -2.72 -1.95 7.14
C PRO A 39 -2.33 -0.65 7.84
N ALA A 40 -2.80 0.49 7.34
CA ALA A 40 -2.42 1.80 7.87
C ALA A 40 -2.76 1.96 9.36
N ARG A 41 -3.90 1.41 9.78
CA ARG A 41 -4.33 1.40 11.18
C ARG A 41 -3.37 0.61 12.08
N THR A 42 -2.80 -0.48 11.59
CA THR A 42 -1.84 -1.29 12.36
C THR A 42 -0.54 -0.52 12.59
N VAL A 43 0.00 0.12 11.55
CA VAL A 43 1.22 0.95 11.67
C VAL A 43 0.95 2.18 12.55
N ALA A 44 -0.21 2.82 12.40
CA ALA A 44 -0.62 3.91 13.26
C ALA A 44 -0.72 3.47 14.74
N GLY A 45 -1.31 2.31 15.01
CA GLY A 45 -1.38 1.74 16.36
C GLY A 45 0.00 1.53 16.97
N ALA A 46 0.92 0.90 16.23
CA ALA A 46 2.29 0.68 16.69
C ALA A 46 3.00 2.00 17.04
N LEU A 47 2.83 3.04 16.21
CA LEU A 47 3.41 4.37 16.48
C LEU A 47 2.79 5.03 17.72
N ARG A 48 1.46 4.95 17.89
CA ARG A 48 0.77 5.48 19.07
C ARG A 48 1.24 4.80 20.35
N THR A 49 1.39 3.47 20.32
CA THR A 49 1.94 2.71 21.44
C THR A 49 3.38 3.12 21.73
N LEU A 50 4.24 3.24 20.73
CA LEU A 50 5.62 3.69 20.94
C LEU A 50 5.69 5.09 21.59
N ILE A 51 4.88 6.04 21.13
CA ILE A 51 4.83 7.38 21.72
C ILE A 51 4.36 7.30 23.18
N GLY A 52 3.32 6.52 23.47
CA GLY A 52 2.83 6.36 24.85
C GLY A 52 3.85 5.68 25.77
N GLU A 53 4.57 4.67 25.30
CA GLU A 53 5.62 4.00 26.08
C GLU A 53 6.78 4.95 26.39
N GLN A 54 7.19 5.79 25.44
CA GLN A 54 8.21 6.82 25.66
C GLN A 54 7.79 7.87 26.69
N GLN A 55 6.48 8.06 26.88
CA GLN A 55 5.91 8.96 27.88
C GLN A 55 5.55 8.23 29.19
N GLY A 56 5.86 6.93 29.32
CA GLY A 56 5.63 6.16 30.54
C GLY A 56 4.14 5.89 30.85
N VAL A 57 3.30 5.79 29.82
CA VAL A 57 1.86 5.53 29.98
C VAL A 57 1.60 4.18 30.66
N ASP A 58 0.74 4.18 31.68
CA ASP A 58 0.06 2.97 32.13
C ASP A 58 -1.16 2.68 31.24
N TRP A 59 -1.01 1.72 30.33
CA TRP A 59 -2.04 1.36 29.36
C TRP A 59 -3.33 0.82 29.99
N ALA A 60 -3.27 0.22 31.19
CA ALA A 60 -4.46 -0.25 31.89
C ALA A 60 -5.34 0.93 32.34
N ARG A 61 -4.72 2.08 32.61
CA ARG A 61 -5.37 3.33 33.05
C ARG A 61 -5.60 4.31 31.91
N PHE A 62 -5.03 4.05 30.73
CA PHE A 62 -5.17 4.94 29.58
C PHE A 62 -6.62 5.10 29.10
N ALA A 63 -7.54 4.21 29.45
CA ALA A 63 -8.97 4.40 29.16
C ALA A 63 -9.62 5.53 29.99
N ASP A 64 -9.07 5.86 31.16
CA ASP A 64 -9.70 6.77 32.12
C ASP A 64 -9.69 8.22 31.65
N ALA A 65 -10.85 8.87 31.60
CA ALA A 65 -11.05 10.14 30.90
C ALA A 65 -10.17 11.30 31.42
N GLY A 66 -9.83 11.31 32.71
CA GLY A 66 -9.02 12.37 33.32
C GLY A 66 -7.50 12.15 33.24
N GLU A 67 -7.06 10.91 33.04
CA GLU A 67 -5.63 10.57 33.00
C GLU A 67 -5.11 10.66 31.54
N TYR A 68 -3.90 11.18 31.39
CA TYR A 68 -3.25 11.35 30.08
C TYR A 68 -4.03 12.21 29.07
N ALA A 69 -4.86 13.15 29.52
CA ALA A 69 -5.69 13.99 28.66
C ALA A 69 -4.88 14.69 27.55
N ASP A 70 -3.74 15.28 27.90
CA ASP A 70 -2.85 15.96 26.95
C ASP A 70 -2.30 14.98 25.90
N LEU A 71 -1.89 13.79 26.33
CA LEU A 71 -1.37 12.76 25.43
C LEU A 71 -2.47 12.22 24.50
N LYS A 72 -3.69 12.03 25.01
CA LYS A 72 -4.85 11.63 24.20
C LYS A 72 -5.21 12.67 23.14
N GLN A 73 -5.02 13.95 23.41
CA GLN A 73 -5.18 14.97 22.38
C GLN A 73 -4.15 14.81 21.25
N ILE A 74 -2.95 14.31 21.56
CA ILE A 74 -1.89 14.10 20.56
C ILE A 74 -2.11 12.80 19.79
N ILE A 75 -2.14 11.66 20.48
CA ILE A 75 -2.16 10.33 19.85
C ILE A 75 -3.55 9.72 19.74
N GLY A 76 -4.60 10.40 20.23
CA GLY A 76 -5.98 9.93 20.24
C GLY A 76 -6.24 8.79 21.23
N SER A 77 -7.48 8.28 21.22
CA SER A 77 -7.90 7.10 21.98
C SER A 77 -8.83 6.20 21.17
N GLY A 78 -8.67 4.87 21.22
CA GLY A 78 -9.55 3.94 20.50
C GLY A 78 -9.65 4.29 19.00
N ASP A 79 -10.86 4.68 18.57
CA ASP A 79 -11.20 5.10 17.21
C ASP A 79 -10.83 6.56 16.87
N ASP A 80 -10.48 7.37 17.88
CA ASP A 80 -9.97 8.72 17.68
C ASP A 80 -8.43 8.69 17.48
N LEU A 81 -7.98 9.47 16.50
CA LEU A 81 -6.56 9.65 16.16
C LEU A 81 -5.96 10.91 16.81
N GLY A 82 -6.77 11.74 17.47
CA GLY A 82 -6.32 12.98 18.09
C GLY A 82 -5.77 13.97 17.04
N ALA A 83 -4.68 14.66 17.39
CA ALA A 83 -3.99 15.61 16.52
C ALA A 83 -3.01 14.92 15.55
N LEU A 84 -2.64 13.67 15.78
CA LEU A 84 -1.71 12.94 14.92
C LEU A 84 -2.28 12.81 13.50
N ARG A 85 -1.48 13.20 12.50
CA ARG A 85 -1.79 13.04 11.08
C ARG A 85 -0.73 12.16 10.45
N LEU A 86 -1.14 10.97 10.01
CA LEU A 86 -0.25 9.99 9.41
C LEU A 86 -0.59 9.83 7.94
N THR A 87 0.44 9.89 7.10
CA THR A 87 0.33 9.59 5.66
C THR A 87 1.11 8.31 5.37
N GLY A 88 0.46 7.32 4.74
CA GLY A 88 1.05 6.01 4.45
C GLY A 88 0.27 4.87 5.10
N PRO A 89 0.90 3.70 5.29
CA PRO A 89 2.31 3.38 5.08
C PRO A 89 2.68 3.26 3.60
N TYR A 90 3.94 3.52 3.30
CA TYR A 90 4.51 3.32 1.96
C TYR A 90 5.64 2.30 2.04
N PRO A 91 5.60 1.22 1.25
CA PRO A 91 6.76 0.34 1.11
C PRO A 91 7.97 1.10 0.57
N GLN A 92 9.16 0.67 0.96
CA GLN A 92 10.42 1.16 0.45
C GLN A 92 11.20 -0.02 -0.14
N TRP A 93 11.82 0.19 -1.30
CA TRP A 93 12.66 -0.79 -1.97
C TRP A 93 13.85 -0.09 -2.59
N ASN A 94 15.08 -0.59 -2.35
CA ASN A 94 16.32 0.08 -2.78
C ASN A 94 16.36 1.57 -2.40
N ASP A 95 15.96 1.87 -1.17
CA ASP A 95 15.83 3.24 -0.63
C ASP A 95 14.85 4.17 -1.35
N GLU A 96 14.03 3.62 -2.23
CA GLU A 96 13.00 4.37 -2.94
C GLU A 96 11.60 4.03 -2.43
N ARG A 97 10.80 5.07 -2.18
CA ARG A 97 9.40 4.91 -1.80
C ARG A 97 8.59 4.39 -2.98
N LEU A 98 7.74 3.41 -2.70
CA LEU A 98 6.86 2.79 -3.65
C LEU A 98 5.40 3.20 -3.43
N TYR A 99 4.67 3.27 -4.53
CA TYR A 99 3.27 3.64 -4.61
C TYR A 99 2.49 2.59 -5.38
N PRO A 100 1.23 2.28 -5.01
CA PRO A 100 0.42 1.35 -5.79
C PRO A 100 0.22 1.90 -7.20
N VAL A 101 0.21 1.02 -8.20
CA VAL A 101 -0.11 1.41 -9.57
C VAL A 101 -1.54 1.94 -9.62
N PRO A 102 -1.78 3.15 -10.16
CA PRO A 102 -3.14 3.65 -10.31
C PRO A 102 -3.99 2.78 -11.25
N LEU A 103 -5.25 2.52 -10.90
CA LEU A 103 -6.16 1.63 -11.65
C LEU A 103 -6.43 2.09 -13.09
N HIS A 104 -6.22 3.37 -13.38
CA HIS A 104 -6.39 3.91 -14.73
C HIS A 104 -5.22 3.54 -15.66
N LEU A 105 -4.13 2.93 -15.17
CA LEU A 105 -3.09 2.33 -16.00
C LEU A 105 -3.41 0.87 -16.26
N LEU A 106 -3.72 0.54 -17.51
CA LEU A 106 -3.89 -0.82 -17.99
C LEU A 106 -2.58 -1.31 -18.61
N ALA A 107 -2.24 -2.57 -18.41
CA ALA A 107 -1.08 -3.19 -19.04
C ALA A 107 -1.44 -4.54 -19.68
N LYS A 108 -0.72 -4.85 -20.75
CA LYS A 108 -0.64 -6.19 -21.35
C LYS A 108 0.77 -6.33 -21.94
N ASP A 109 1.45 -7.41 -21.56
CA ASP A 109 2.86 -7.60 -21.89
C ASP A 109 3.68 -6.36 -21.44
N ASP A 110 4.47 -5.76 -22.32
CA ASP A 110 5.26 -4.54 -22.04
C ASP A 110 4.57 -3.25 -22.50
N ASP A 111 3.28 -3.33 -22.88
CA ASP A 111 2.50 -2.23 -23.39
C ASP A 111 1.45 -1.71 -22.41
N TYR A 112 1.20 -0.40 -22.46
CA TYR A 112 0.35 0.31 -21.51
C TYR A 112 -0.74 1.14 -22.19
N ARG A 113 -1.95 1.14 -21.63
CA ARG A 113 -3.05 2.03 -22.02
C ARG A 113 -3.61 2.75 -20.80
N PHE A 114 -4.21 3.91 -21.03
CA PHE A 114 -4.87 4.67 -19.98
C PHE A 114 -6.37 4.55 -20.09
N LEU A 115 -7.03 4.45 -18.95
CA LEU A 115 -8.44 4.79 -18.82
C LEU A 115 -8.58 6.29 -18.63
N ALA A 116 -9.51 6.88 -19.37
CA ALA A 116 -9.95 8.25 -19.17
C ALA A 116 -11.48 8.26 -18.99
N PRO A 117 -12.06 9.30 -18.39
CA PRO A 117 -13.49 9.52 -18.49
C PRO A 117 -13.93 9.53 -19.97
N GLY A 118 -15.06 8.88 -20.28
CA GLY A 118 -15.72 8.92 -21.60
C GLY A 118 -16.04 10.35 -22.02
N GLU A 119 -16.42 10.61 -23.26
CA GLU A 119 -16.75 11.98 -23.67
C GLU A 119 -17.96 12.56 -22.91
N GLU A 120 -18.07 13.89 -22.86
CA GLU A 120 -19.14 14.57 -22.12
C GLU A 120 -20.53 14.30 -22.70
N ASP A 121 -20.63 14.17 -24.02
CA ASP A 121 -21.84 13.82 -24.77
C ASP A 121 -22.24 12.34 -24.58
N ALA A 122 -21.28 11.48 -24.22
CA ALA A 122 -21.49 10.08 -23.88
C ALA A 122 -21.79 9.84 -22.39
N ALA A 123 -21.95 10.90 -21.58
CA ALA A 123 -22.28 10.76 -20.17
C ALA A 123 -23.66 10.14 -19.97
N VAL A 124 -23.75 9.21 -19.01
CA VAL A 124 -24.99 8.49 -18.66
C VAL A 124 -25.59 9.15 -17.42
N VAL A 125 -26.92 9.28 -17.39
CA VAL A 125 -27.65 9.71 -16.20
C VAL A 125 -28.12 8.48 -15.43
N CYS A 126 -27.70 8.36 -14.18
CA CYS A 126 -28.14 7.32 -13.25
C CYS A 126 -28.44 7.92 -11.86
N ASP A 127 -28.68 7.05 -10.88
CA ASP A 127 -28.88 7.38 -9.46
C ASP A 127 -27.69 8.12 -8.83
N LEU A 128 -26.47 7.91 -9.33
CA LEU A 128 -25.27 8.65 -8.96
C LEU A 128 -25.15 10.03 -9.66
N GLY A 129 -26.16 10.44 -10.43
CA GLY A 129 -26.17 11.69 -11.19
C GLY A 129 -25.69 11.51 -12.63
N ARG A 130 -25.05 12.55 -13.19
CA ARG A 130 -24.47 12.52 -14.54
C ARG A 130 -23.03 11.97 -14.44
N VAL A 131 -22.80 10.78 -14.99
CA VAL A 131 -21.53 10.05 -14.85
C VAL A 131 -20.92 9.75 -16.22
N ARG A 132 -19.61 9.96 -16.35
CA ARG A 132 -18.83 9.60 -17.54
C ARG A 132 -18.15 8.26 -17.31
N LEU A 133 -18.59 7.22 -18.02
CA LEU A 133 -18.04 5.88 -17.88
C LEU A 133 -16.58 5.83 -18.36
N PRO A 134 -15.71 5.01 -17.76
CA PRO A 134 -14.33 4.87 -18.22
C PRO A 134 -14.26 4.38 -19.68
N ARG A 135 -13.40 5.01 -20.48
CA ARG A 135 -13.02 4.55 -21.81
C ARG A 135 -11.51 4.32 -21.87
N ILE A 136 -11.10 3.40 -22.74
CA ILE A 136 -9.68 3.22 -23.07
C ILE A 136 -9.27 4.36 -24.01
N VAL A 137 -8.17 5.03 -23.71
CA VAL A 137 -7.52 5.95 -24.64
C VAL A 137 -6.87 5.12 -25.74
N GLU A 138 -7.56 4.99 -26.87
CA GLU A 138 -7.13 4.14 -27.98
C GLU A 138 -5.94 4.73 -28.74
N GLN A 139 -5.17 3.82 -29.35
CA GLN A 139 -4.13 4.12 -30.31
C GLN A 139 -4.44 3.28 -31.54
N PRO A 140 -4.99 3.87 -32.61
CA PRO A 140 -5.46 3.13 -33.78
C PRO A 140 -4.39 2.20 -34.37
N ASP A 141 -3.13 2.66 -34.39
CA ASP A 141 -2.00 1.92 -34.95
C ASP A 141 -1.45 0.83 -34.01
N LYS A 142 -1.96 0.77 -32.77
CA LYS A 142 -1.53 -0.19 -31.76
C LYS A 142 -2.72 -0.55 -30.87
N PRO A 143 -3.67 -1.41 -31.28
CA PRO A 143 -4.71 -1.88 -30.38
C PRO A 143 -4.08 -2.74 -29.26
N LEU A 144 -4.61 -2.64 -28.03
CA LEU A 144 -4.15 -3.45 -26.89
C LEU A 144 -5.31 -4.23 -26.25
N PRO A 145 -5.94 -5.17 -26.97
CA PRO A 145 -7.09 -5.91 -26.49
C PRO A 145 -6.72 -6.80 -25.30
N GLY A 146 -7.54 -6.76 -24.24
CA GLY A 146 -7.34 -7.55 -23.03
C GLY A 146 -6.35 -6.94 -22.03
N ALA A 147 -6.00 -5.67 -22.16
CA ALA A 147 -5.23 -4.95 -21.15
C ALA A 147 -5.99 -4.88 -19.82
N LYS A 148 -5.28 -5.08 -18.70
CA LYS A 148 -5.87 -5.17 -17.35
C LYS A 148 -5.18 -4.20 -16.37
N PRO A 149 -5.89 -3.71 -15.35
CA PRO A 149 -5.28 -2.99 -14.24
C PRO A 149 -4.18 -3.82 -13.57
N GLN A 150 -3.16 -3.14 -13.02
CA GLN A 150 -2.04 -3.78 -12.32
C GLN A 150 -2.20 -3.67 -10.80
N GLU A 151 -3.18 -4.37 -10.25
CA GLU A 151 -3.59 -4.25 -8.83
C GLU A 151 -2.48 -4.63 -7.83
N ASP A 152 -1.59 -5.55 -8.19
CA ASP A 152 -0.43 -5.96 -7.36
C ASP A 152 0.89 -5.25 -7.73
N GLY A 153 0.79 -4.21 -8.55
CA GLY A 153 1.93 -3.46 -9.06
C GLY A 153 2.30 -2.27 -8.19
N TRP A 154 3.60 -1.95 -8.18
CA TRP A 154 4.15 -0.80 -7.47
C TRP A 154 5.02 0.05 -8.39
N LEU A 155 4.92 1.36 -8.23
CA LEU A 155 5.67 2.39 -8.95
C LEU A 155 6.58 3.14 -7.99
N THR A 156 7.71 3.56 -8.51
CA THR A 156 8.52 4.59 -7.88
C THR A 156 7.82 5.95 -7.92
N GLY A 157 8.27 6.92 -7.13
CA GLY A 157 7.72 8.27 -7.15
C GLY A 157 7.80 8.92 -8.53
N GLU A 158 8.93 8.74 -9.21
CA GLU A 158 9.13 9.23 -10.58
C GLU A 158 8.13 8.60 -11.56
N ASN A 159 7.99 7.27 -11.54
CA ASN A 159 7.06 6.57 -12.44
C ASN A 159 5.60 6.91 -12.14
N LEU A 160 5.23 7.09 -10.86
CA LEU A 160 3.90 7.58 -10.51
C LEU A 160 3.64 8.97 -11.09
N GLN A 161 4.57 9.91 -10.96
CA GLN A 161 4.41 11.25 -11.53
C GLN A 161 4.26 11.22 -13.05
N ARG A 162 5.02 10.35 -13.74
CA ARG A 162 4.89 10.16 -15.18
C ARG A 162 3.48 9.66 -15.53
N VAL A 163 2.96 8.64 -14.83
CA VAL A 163 1.61 8.11 -15.03
C VAL A 163 0.55 9.17 -14.78
N LEU A 164 0.64 9.92 -13.68
CA LEU A 164 -0.31 10.99 -13.33
C LEU A 164 -0.31 12.15 -14.33
N ARG A 165 0.80 12.40 -15.03
CA ARG A 165 0.90 13.38 -16.12
C ARG A 165 0.43 12.83 -17.47
N GLY A 166 -0.01 11.56 -17.51
CA GLY A 166 -0.48 10.89 -18.71
C GLY A 166 0.66 10.51 -19.67
N CYS A 167 1.71 9.82 -19.18
CA CYS A 167 2.87 9.35 -19.95
C CYS A 167 2.64 9.33 -21.46
N ARG A 168 3.41 10.13 -22.20
CA ARG A 168 3.45 10.01 -23.67
C ARG A 168 4.12 8.69 -24.03
N GLN A 169 3.54 8.01 -25.01
CA GLN A 169 3.92 6.69 -25.50
C GLN A 169 5.44 6.60 -25.73
N ASN A 170 6.06 5.49 -25.28
CA ASN A 170 7.50 5.15 -25.30
C ASN A 170 8.30 5.36 -24.00
N GLN A 171 7.67 5.66 -22.86
CA GLN A 171 8.37 5.61 -21.57
C GLN A 171 8.06 4.29 -20.86
N THR A 172 9.10 3.47 -20.63
CA THR A 172 8.98 2.24 -19.85
C THR A 172 8.57 2.60 -18.41
N VAL A 173 7.36 2.21 -18.04
CA VAL A 173 6.92 2.23 -16.64
C VAL A 173 7.41 0.94 -16.01
N VAL A 174 8.32 1.03 -15.04
CA VAL A 174 8.77 -0.16 -14.32
C VAL A 174 7.76 -0.46 -13.22
N VAL A 175 6.99 -1.52 -13.43
CA VAL A 175 6.06 -2.04 -12.41
C VAL A 175 6.76 -3.12 -11.60
N ASN A 176 7.02 -2.84 -10.34
CA ASN A 176 7.54 -3.83 -9.42
C ASN A 176 6.39 -4.70 -8.91
N ARG A 177 6.39 -6.00 -9.23
CA ARG A 177 5.36 -6.93 -8.74
C ARG A 177 5.62 -7.32 -7.29
N ARG A 178 4.55 -7.40 -6.50
CA ARG A 178 4.58 -7.83 -5.09
C ARG A 178 5.34 -9.14 -4.84
N SER A 179 5.26 -10.10 -5.76
CA SER A 179 5.98 -11.39 -5.65
C SER A 179 7.51 -11.23 -5.66
N ARG A 180 8.05 -10.26 -6.40
CA ARG A 180 9.50 -9.99 -6.45
C ARG A 180 10.00 -9.28 -5.19
N MET A 181 9.18 -8.44 -4.57
CA MET A 181 9.53 -7.76 -3.31
C MET A 181 9.56 -8.72 -2.11
N ARG A 182 8.70 -9.75 -2.11
CA ARG A 182 8.72 -10.79 -1.07
C ARG A 182 9.97 -11.67 -1.15
N ALA A 183 10.49 -11.90 -2.35
CA ALA A 183 11.58 -12.86 -2.57
C ALA A 183 12.93 -12.44 -1.97
N SER A 184 13.24 -11.14 -1.82
CA SER A 184 14.50 -10.74 -1.15
C SER A 184 14.40 -10.75 0.37
N ALA A 185 13.20 -10.85 0.94
CA ALA A 185 13.01 -11.00 2.38
C ALA A 185 13.12 -12.47 2.84
N SER A 186 13.25 -13.43 1.92
CA SER A 186 13.16 -14.86 2.23
C SER A 186 14.35 -15.71 1.76
N GLN A 187 15.46 -15.11 1.34
CA GLN A 187 16.68 -15.88 1.04
C GLN A 187 17.64 -15.93 2.22
N THR A 188 17.23 -16.66 3.27
CA THR A 188 18.18 -17.38 4.10
C THR A 188 18.18 -18.83 3.62
N GLN A 189 18.94 -19.12 2.56
CA GLN A 189 19.29 -20.50 2.24
C GLN A 189 20.27 -20.98 3.29
N VAL A 190 19.79 -21.80 4.23
CA VAL A 190 20.66 -22.63 5.06
C VAL A 190 21.27 -23.68 4.14
N SER A 191 22.52 -23.48 3.77
CA SER A 191 23.34 -24.48 3.09
C SER A 191 23.66 -25.59 4.10
N GLU A 192 22.87 -26.66 4.12
CA GLU A 192 23.27 -27.93 4.71
C GLU A 192 24.38 -28.54 3.85
N THR A 193 25.64 -28.28 4.21
CA THR A 193 26.76 -29.12 3.78
C THR A 193 26.64 -30.47 4.49
N ALA A 194 26.03 -31.44 3.79
CA ALA A 194 26.10 -32.85 4.13
C ALA A 194 27.56 -33.32 4.06
N GLY A 195 28.21 -33.40 5.23
CA GLY A 195 29.51 -34.02 5.41
C GLY A 195 29.40 -35.54 5.27
N ARG A 196 29.65 -36.05 4.07
CA ARG A 196 29.87 -37.48 3.81
C ARG A 196 31.28 -37.82 4.31
N ARG A 197 31.39 -38.37 5.52
CA ARG A 197 32.62 -39.05 5.97
C ARG A 197 32.60 -40.47 5.39
N SER A 198 33.48 -40.70 4.42
CA SER A 198 34.05 -42.01 4.12
C SER A 198 35.05 -42.42 5.18
#